data_AF-A0ABD1NJD4-F1
#
_entry.id   AF-A0ABD1NJD4-F1
#
_cell.length_a   1.000
_cell.length_b   1.000
_cell.length_c   1.000
_cell.angle_alpha   90.00
_cell.angle_beta   90.00
_cell.angle_gamma   90.00
#
_symmetry.space_group_name_H-M   'P 1'
#
loop_
_entity.id
_entity.type
_entity.pdbx_description
1 polymer ?
#
loop_
_entity_poly.entity_id
_entity_poly.type
_entity_poly.pdbx_seq_one_letter_code
_entity_poly.pdbx_strand_id
1 'polypeptide(L)'
;MEREEDVKVGAQKFSERHALGTGAQGDKDYKEAPPAPLFEPGELKSWSFYRAGIAEFVATFLFLYITVLTVMGVNRSPTKCSSVGIQGIAWAFGGMIFALVYCTAGISGGHINPAVTFGLFLARKLSLTRAVFYIVMQCLGAICGAGVVKGFEGNARYELYKGGANFVSHGYTKGDGLGAEIVGTFVLVYTVFSATDAKRNARDSHVPILAPLPIGFAVFLVHLATIPITGTGINPARSLGAAIIYNRDHAWDDHWIFWVGPFIGAALAALYHQIVIRAIPFKTRG
;
A
#
# COMPACT_ATOMS: atom_id res chain seq x y z
N MET A 1 -41.84 -37.67 47.51
CA MET A 1 -42.27 -36.56 46.63
C MET A 1 -41.19 -35.51 46.72
N GLU A 2 -40.11 -35.73 45.99
CA GLU A 2 -38.91 -34.88 45.96
C GLU A 2 -38.32 -34.94 44.54
N ARG A 3 -37.82 -33.77 44.09
CA ARG A 3 -36.82 -33.51 43.05
C ARG A 3 -37.07 -34.02 41.63
N GLU A 4 -37.17 -33.07 40.70
CA GLU A 4 -36.30 -32.98 39.52
C GLU A 4 -36.50 -31.63 38.83
N GLU A 5 -35.74 -30.62 39.29
CA GLU A 5 -35.23 -29.57 38.41
C GLU A 5 -34.01 -30.12 37.65
N ASP A 6 -33.78 -29.54 36.46
CA ASP A 6 -32.57 -29.55 35.64
C ASP A 6 -32.47 -30.46 34.39
N VAL A 7 -31.99 -29.79 33.33
CA VAL A 7 -31.49 -30.25 32.03
C VAL A 7 -32.51 -30.40 30.88
N LYS A 8 -32.83 -29.26 30.25
CA LYS A 8 -33.00 -29.20 28.78
C LYS A 8 -32.04 -28.18 28.18
N VAL A 9 -30.80 -28.62 28.01
CA VAL A 9 -29.74 -27.92 27.29
C VAL A 9 -29.93 -28.14 25.78
N GLY A 10 -29.93 -27.04 25.01
CA GLY A 10 -29.30 -27.00 23.69
C GLY A 10 -30.10 -27.47 22.47
N ALA A 11 -31.25 -26.88 22.18
CA ALA A 11 -31.86 -26.99 20.84
C ALA A 11 -32.56 -25.70 20.41
N GLN A 12 -31.81 -24.62 20.22
CA GLN A 12 -32.28 -23.46 19.44
C GLN A 12 -31.30 -23.15 18.31
N LYS A 13 -31.68 -23.68 17.13
CA LYS A 13 -31.69 -23.01 15.83
C LYS A 13 -30.67 -21.87 15.62
N PHE A 14 -29.44 -22.22 15.30
CA PHE A 14 -28.63 -21.41 14.39
C PHE A 14 -28.67 -22.06 13.00
N SER A 15 -29.56 -21.56 12.15
CA SER A 15 -29.48 -21.76 10.71
C SER A 15 -28.94 -20.49 10.08
N GLU A 16 -27.63 -20.28 10.17
CA GLU A 16 -26.94 -19.35 9.28
C GLU A 16 -25.73 -20.05 8.67
N ARG A 17 -26.02 -20.93 7.70
CA ARG A 17 -25.08 -21.15 6.60
C ARG A 17 -25.29 -20.00 5.62
N HIS A 18 -24.56 -18.90 5.77
CA HIS A 18 -24.33 -18.03 4.62
C HIS A 18 -23.42 -18.80 3.67
N ALA A 19 -24.01 -19.30 2.58
CA ALA A 19 -23.24 -19.83 1.48
C ALA A 19 -22.38 -18.70 0.90
N LEU A 20 -21.06 -18.90 0.85
CA LEU A 20 -20.17 -18.18 -0.07
C LEU A 20 -20.56 -18.62 -1.48
N GLY A 21 -21.58 -17.97 -2.03
CA GLY A 21 -22.12 -18.29 -3.33
C GLY A 21 -23.08 -17.19 -3.77
N THR A 22 -22.90 -16.71 -4.98
CA THR A 22 -23.72 -15.73 -5.70
C THR A 22 -25.18 -16.17 -5.69
N GLY A 23 -25.95 -15.71 -4.71
CA GLY A 23 -27.35 -16.07 -4.55
C GLY A 23 -28.12 -14.97 -3.83
N ALA A 24 -28.84 -14.18 -4.63
CA ALA A 24 -29.93 -13.29 -4.23
C ALA A 24 -29.62 -12.23 -3.15
N GLN A 25 -28.90 -11.18 -3.55
CA GLN A 25 -29.02 -9.87 -2.89
C GLN A 25 -30.00 -9.03 -3.70
N GLY A 26 -31.24 -8.92 -3.22
CA GLY A 26 -32.31 -8.18 -3.89
C GLY A 26 -32.00 -6.70 -4.07
N ASP A 27 -32.35 -6.17 -5.24
CA ASP A 27 -32.78 -4.79 -5.57
C ASP A 27 -32.27 -3.65 -4.68
N LYS A 28 -30.96 -3.59 -4.46
CA LYS A 28 -30.29 -2.32 -4.19
C LYS A 28 -29.23 -2.15 -5.25
N ASP A 29 -29.60 -1.49 -6.34
CA ASP A 29 -28.64 -0.90 -7.26
C ASP A 29 -27.55 -0.23 -6.44
N TYR A 30 -26.32 -0.66 -6.68
CA TYR A 30 -25.15 -0.12 -6.02
C TYR A 30 -25.09 1.40 -6.23
N LYS A 31 -25.27 2.17 -5.15
CA LYS A 31 -25.11 3.63 -5.16
C LYS A 31 -23.69 3.97 -4.73
N GLU A 32 -22.90 4.44 -5.67
CA GLU A 32 -21.55 4.91 -5.40
C GLU A 32 -21.58 6.17 -4.51
N ALA A 33 -20.66 6.24 -3.54
CA ALA A 33 -20.49 7.43 -2.72
C ALA A 33 -20.17 8.66 -3.61
N PRO A 34 -20.67 9.85 -3.25
CA PRO A 34 -20.40 11.05 -4.03
C PRO A 34 -18.87 11.30 -4.13
N PRO A 35 -18.39 11.86 -5.24
CA PRO A 35 -16.98 12.19 -5.40
C PRO A 35 -16.54 13.18 -4.32
N ALA A 36 -15.36 12.93 -3.74
CA ALA A 36 -14.78 13.83 -2.75
C ALA A 36 -14.56 15.23 -3.37
N PRO A 37 -14.79 16.31 -2.61
CA PRO A 37 -14.45 17.65 -3.06
C PRO A 37 -12.94 17.76 -3.31
N LEU A 38 -12.55 18.51 -4.33
CA LEU A 38 -11.12 18.71 -4.66
C LEU A 38 -10.38 19.39 -3.50
N PHE A 39 -11.04 20.34 -2.84
CA PHE A 39 -10.49 21.07 -1.71
C PHE A 39 -11.50 21.11 -0.57
N GLU A 40 -11.08 20.73 0.64
CA GLU A 40 -11.92 20.69 1.83
C GLU A 40 -11.17 21.34 3.01
N PRO A 41 -11.19 22.68 3.11
CA PRO A 41 -10.38 23.40 4.11
C PRO A 41 -10.79 23.09 5.56
N GLY A 42 -12.00 22.57 5.77
CA GLY A 42 -12.47 22.09 7.06
C GLY A 42 -11.64 20.93 7.62
N GLU A 43 -10.99 20.13 6.77
CA GLU A 43 -10.16 19.00 7.20
C GLU A 43 -8.98 19.44 8.07
N LEU A 44 -8.42 20.62 7.82
CA LEU A 44 -7.30 21.16 8.60
C LEU A 44 -7.68 21.50 10.05
N LYS A 45 -8.97 21.62 10.36
CA LYS A 45 -9.45 21.83 11.72
C LYS A 45 -9.77 20.51 12.43
N SER A 46 -9.73 19.38 11.71
CA SER A 46 -10.13 18.08 12.23
C SER A 46 -8.96 17.36 12.90
N TRP A 47 -9.13 16.95 14.15
CA TRP A 47 -8.14 16.11 14.82
C TRP A 47 -8.01 14.73 14.18
N SER A 48 -9.09 14.20 13.60
CA SER A 48 -9.06 12.93 12.85
C SER A 48 -8.18 13.03 11.59
N PHE A 49 -8.07 14.20 10.96
CA PHE A 49 -7.15 14.44 9.85
C PHE A 49 -5.69 14.29 10.27
N TYR A 50 -5.29 14.94 11.37
CA TYR A 50 -3.93 14.83 11.89
C TYR A 50 -3.60 13.42 12.40
N ARG A 51 -4.54 12.76 13.09
CA ARG A 51 -4.41 11.35 13.49
C ARG A 51 -4.15 10.44 12.30
N ALA A 52 -4.85 10.66 11.19
CA ALA A 52 -4.65 9.90 9.97
C ALA A 52 -3.26 10.14 9.36
N GLY A 53 -2.79 11.39 9.31
CA GLY A 53 -1.42 11.69 8.86
C GLY A 53 -0.34 11.05 9.76
N ILE A 54 -0.52 11.08 11.08
CA ILE A 54 0.37 10.39 12.03
C ILE A 54 0.36 8.88 11.79
N ALA A 55 -0.81 8.29 11.52
CA ALA A 55 -0.92 6.87 11.20
C ALA A 55 -0.15 6.51 9.91
N GLU A 56 -0.25 7.32 8.86
CA GLU A 56 0.51 7.16 7.61
C GLU A 56 2.03 7.28 7.84
N PHE A 57 2.47 8.24 8.66
CA PHE A 57 3.87 8.39 9.04
C PHE A 57 4.39 7.17 9.80
N VAL A 58 3.70 6.74 10.86
CA VAL A 58 4.13 5.61 11.69
C VAL A 58 4.12 4.32 10.89
N ALA A 59 3.09 4.09 10.07
CA ALA A 59 3.04 2.92 9.20
C ALA A 59 4.20 2.91 8.20
N THR A 60 4.47 4.03 7.53
CA THR A 60 5.58 4.10 6.56
C THR A 60 6.95 3.98 7.23
N PHE A 61 7.10 4.52 8.45
CA PHE A 61 8.28 4.30 9.29
C PHE A 61 8.51 2.82 9.58
N LEU A 62 7.50 2.11 10.10
CA LEU A 62 7.59 0.68 10.43
C LEU A 62 7.83 -0.15 9.17
N PHE A 63 7.19 0.21 8.05
CA PHE A 63 7.38 -0.43 6.76
C PHE A 63 8.85 -0.37 6.33
N LEU A 64 9.46 0.82 6.29
CA LEU A 64 10.85 0.97 5.88
C LEU A 64 11.82 0.36 6.88
N TYR A 65 11.54 0.50 8.18
CA TYR A 65 12.34 -0.11 9.24
C TYR A 65 12.48 -1.63 9.05
N ILE A 66 11.35 -2.36 8.96
CA ILE A 66 11.37 -3.83 8.84
C ILE A 66 11.95 -4.27 7.50
N THR A 67 11.54 -3.63 6.40
CA THR A 67 11.92 -4.09 5.06
C THR A 67 13.38 -3.80 4.74
N VAL A 68 13.89 -2.60 5.04
CA VAL A 68 15.30 -2.27 4.82
C VAL A 68 16.19 -3.11 5.73
N LEU A 69 15.82 -3.30 7.01
CA LEU A 69 16.59 -4.17 7.91
C LEU A 69 16.64 -5.62 7.40
N THR A 70 15.54 -6.13 6.84
CA THR A 70 15.51 -7.47 6.20
C THR A 70 16.44 -7.53 4.99
N VAL A 71 16.41 -6.51 4.12
CA VAL A 71 17.31 -6.42 2.96
C VAL A 71 18.78 -6.40 3.41
N MET A 72 19.11 -5.59 4.42
CA MET A 72 20.45 -5.52 5.01
C MET A 72 20.90 -6.88 5.56
N GLY A 73 20.02 -7.58 6.28
CA GLY A 73 20.26 -8.92 6.80
C GLY A 73 20.54 -9.97 5.73
N VAL A 74 19.83 -9.91 4.60
CA VAL A 74 20.04 -10.82 3.45
C VAL A 74 21.30 -10.45 2.66
N ASN A 75 21.66 -9.17 2.58
CA ASN A 75 22.84 -8.72 1.85
C ASN A 75 24.15 -8.95 2.61
N ARG A 76 24.13 -8.88 3.95
CA ARG A 76 25.30 -9.19 4.78
C ARG A 76 25.59 -10.67 4.95
N SER A 77 24.60 -11.53 4.69
CA SER A 77 24.75 -12.97 4.83
C SER A 77 25.80 -13.52 3.86
N PRO A 78 26.69 -14.44 4.29
CA PRO A 78 27.72 -15.02 3.41
C PRO A 78 27.13 -15.67 2.14
N THR A 79 25.95 -16.27 2.28
CA THR A 79 25.17 -16.80 1.16
C THR A 79 23.70 -16.42 1.34
N LYS A 80 22.95 -16.32 0.24
CA LYS A 80 21.48 -16.12 0.31
C LYS A 80 20.74 -17.31 0.93
N CYS A 81 21.34 -18.50 0.87
CA CYS A 81 20.79 -19.73 1.45
C CYS A 81 20.93 -19.80 2.98
N SER A 82 21.82 -18.98 3.57
CA SER A 82 21.98 -18.87 5.02
C SER A 82 21.18 -17.71 5.64
N SER A 83 20.36 -17.03 4.83
CA SER A 83 19.42 -15.99 5.26
C SER A 83 18.00 -16.37 4.89
N VAL A 84 17.04 -15.46 5.11
CA VAL A 84 15.64 -15.61 4.63
C VAL A 84 15.51 -15.60 3.09
N GLY A 85 16.62 -15.55 2.35
CA GLY A 85 16.65 -15.46 0.89
C GLY A 85 15.99 -14.21 0.31
N ILE A 86 16.00 -14.11 -1.03
CA ILE A 86 15.29 -13.04 -1.76
C ILE A 86 13.77 -13.17 -1.59
N GLN A 87 13.27 -14.40 -1.45
CA GLN A 87 11.85 -14.63 -1.17
C GLN A 87 11.43 -14.07 0.20
N GLY A 88 12.29 -14.13 1.21
CA GLY A 88 12.05 -13.48 2.50
C GLY A 88 12.00 -11.96 2.42
N ILE A 89 12.78 -11.35 1.52
CA ILE A 89 12.67 -9.91 1.21
C ILE A 89 11.26 -9.63 0.66
N ALA A 90 10.83 -10.36 -0.36
CA ALA A 90 9.49 -10.17 -0.94
C ALA A 90 8.39 -10.33 0.12
N TRP A 91 8.49 -11.34 0.99
CA TRP A 91 7.57 -11.54 2.11
C TRP A 91 7.57 -10.38 3.10
N ALA A 92 8.73 -9.81 3.43
CA ALA A 92 8.81 -8.66 4.33
C ALA A 92 8.05 -7.45 3.73
N PHE A 93 8.22 -7.17 2.44
CA PHE A 93 7.50 -6.06 1.79
C PHE A 93 5.99 -6.30 1.72
N GLY A 94 5.55 -7.45 1.20
CA GLY A 94 4.12 -7.75 1.08
C GLY A 94 3.42 -7.96 2.43
N GLY A 95 4.06 -8.66 3.35
CA GLY A 95 3.56 -8.93 4.69
C GLY A 95 3.43 -7.68 5.55
N MET A 96 4.39 -6.74 5.47
CA MET A 96 4.27 -5.47 6.16
C MET A 96 3.16 -4.59 5.59
N ILE A 97 2.95 -4.57 4.27
CA ILE A 97 1.80 -3.87 3.69
C ILE A 97 0.49 -4.50 4.16
N PHE A 98 0.36 -5.83 4.14
CA PHE A 98 -0.82 -6.50 4.70
C PHE A 98 -1.08 -6.09 6.16
N ALA A 99 -0.08 -6.20 7.04
CA ALA A 99 -0.24 -5.91 8.46
C ALA A 99 -0.57 -4.43 8.71
N LEU A 100 0.13 -3.51 8.05
CA LEU A 100 -0.03 -2.07 8.28
C LEU A 100 -1.30 -1.52 7.67
N VAL A 101 -1.72 -2.00 6.49
CA VAL A 101 -3.04 -1.65 5.93
C VAL A 101 -4.12 -2.15 6.88
N TYR A 102 -4.02 -3.38 7.40
CA TYR A 102 -4.98 -3.88 8.39
C TYR A 102 -5.08 -2.97 9.62
N CYS A 103 -3.94 -2.53 10.17
CA CYS A 103 -3.91 -1.65 11.34
C CYS A 103 -4.45 -0.23 11.08
N THR A 104 -4.26 0.30 9.87
CA THR A 104 -4.50 1.73 9.58
C THR A 104 -5.69 2.00 8.66
N ALA A 105 -6.29 0.99 8.03
CA ALA A 105 -7.40 1.17 7.10
C ALA A 105 -8.60 1.89 7.74
N GLY A 106 -8.93 1.61 9.01
CA GLY A 106 -10.00 2.31 9.73
C GLY A 106 -9.66 3.73 10.19
N ILE A 107 -8.38 4.13 10.12
CA ILE A 107 -7.88 5.41 10.63
C ILE A 107 -7.55 6.36 9.48
N SER A 108 -6.66 5.96 8.58
CA SER A 108 -6.19 6.78 7.45
C SER A 108 -6.71 6.32 6.09
N GLY A 109 -7.20 5.08 5.99
CA GLY A 109 -7.40 4.36 4.73
C GLY A 109 -6.26 3.42 4.37
N GLY A 110 -5.12 3.48 5.08
CA GLY A 110 -3.99 2.57 4.93
C GLY A 110 -3.31 2.67 3.57
N HIS A 111 -2.84 3.86 3.20
CA HIS A 111 -2.24 4.08 1.88
C HIS A 111 -0.76 3.68 1.86
N ILE A 112 0.03 4.19 2.82
CA ILE A 112 1.45 3.87 3.08
C ILE A 112 2.33 4.05 1.82
N ASN A 113 1.82 4.79 0.83
CA ASN A 113 2.37 4.88 -0.52
C ASN A 113 1.81 6.10 -1.26
N PRO A 114 2.67 7.00 -1.75
CA PRO A 114 2.26 8.14 -2.57
C PRO A 114 1.50 7.75 -3.84
N ALA A 115 1.87 6.65 -4.51
CA ALA A 115 1.21 6.21 -5.74
C ALA A 115 -0.22 5.71 -5.48
N VAL A 116 -0.45 5.02 -4.36
CA VAL A 116 -1.79 4.62 -3.91
C VAL A 116 -2.63 5.85 -3.59
N THR A 117 -2.07 6.79 -2.82
CA THR A 117 -2.73 8.06 -2.48
C THR A 117 -3.11 8.86 -3.73
N PHE A 118 -2.19 8.93 -4.69
CA PHE A 118 -2.40 9.61 -5.96
C PHE A 118 -3.48 8.93 -6.82
N GLY A 119 -3.47 7.60 -6.93
CA GLY A 119 -4.52 6.86 -7.65
C GLY A 119 -5.91 7.12 -7.06
N LEU A 120 -6.06 7.04 -5.74
CA LEU A 120 -7.33 7.32 -5.05
C LEU A 120 -7.76 8.78 -5.18
N PHE A 121 -6.81 9.72 -5.20
CA PHE A 121 -7.07 11.13 -5.51
C PHE A 121 -7.63 11.30 -6.93
N LEU A 122 -7.01 10.68 -7.94
CA LEU A 122 -7.50 10.74 -9.34
C LEU A 122 -8.91 10.16 -9.49
N ALA A 123 -9.23 9.13 -8.71
CA ALA A 123 -10.57 8.54 -8.64
C ALA A 123 -11.57 9.32 -7.77
N ARG A 124 -11.22 10.54 -7.32
CA ARG A 124 -12.01 11.40 -6.44
C ARG A 124 -12.50 10.70 -5.17
N LYS A 125 -11.66 9.85 -4.58
CA LYS A 125 -11.91 9.20 -3.27
C LYS A 125 -11.27 9.94 -2.09
N LEU A 126 -10.47 10.98 -2.38
CA LEU A 126 -9.74 11.76 -1.39
C LEU A 126 -9.47 13.18 -1.94
N SER A 127 -9.48 14.19 -1.06
CA SER A 127 -9.23 15.60 -1.39
C SER A 127 -7.75 15.85 -1.73
N LEU A 128 -7.46 16.92 -2.46
CA LEU A 128 -6.07 17.32 -2.77
C LEU A 128 -5.29 17.63 -1.48
N THR A 129 -5.91 18.32 -0.53
CA THR A 129 -5.28 18.69 0.76
C THR A 129 -4.81 17.44 1.51
N ARG A 130 -5.67 16.42 1.61
CA ARG A 130 -5.32 15.15 2.25
C ARG A 130 -4.30 14.37 1.43
N ALA A 131 -4.35 14.41 0.09
CA ALA A 131 -3.36 13.78 -0.77
C ALA A 131 -1.95 14.27 -0.47
N VAL A 132 -1.78 15.59 -0.51
CA VAL A 132 -0.47 16.22 -0.28
C VAL A 132 0.01 15.94 1.14
N PHE A 133 -0.87 16.06 2.14
CA PHE A 133 -0.51 15.78 3.53
C PHE A 133 -0.05 14.34 3.73
N TYR A 134 -0.76 13.35 3.18
CA TYR A 134 -0.37 11.95 3.27
C TYR A 134 0.96 11.69 2.57
N ILE A 135 1.19 12.23 1.37
CA ILE A 135 2.45 12.06 0.64
C ILE A 135 3.63 12.58 1.46
N VAL A 136 3.49 13.75 2.10
CA VAL A 136 4.52 14.31 2.97
C VAL A 136 4.76 13.40 4.18
N MET A 137 3.70 12.99 4.90
CA MET A 137 3.84 12.15 6.09
C MET A 137 4.45 10.77 5.77
N GLN A 138 4.09 10.17 4.63
CA GLN A 138 4.67 8.92 4.13
C GLN A 138 6.16 9.09 3.85
N CYS A 139 6.56 10.15 3.14
CA CYS A 139 7.97 10.42 2.85
C CYS A 139 8.80 10.63 4.13
N LEU A 140 8.29 11.42 5.08
CA LEU A 140 8.95 11.64 6.37
C LEU A 140 9.08 10.32 7.16
N GLY A 141 8.03 9.51 7.19
CA GLY A 141 8.06 8.18 7.83
C GLY A 141 9.12 7.28 7.21
N ALA A 142 9.17 7.23 5.88
CA ALA A 142 10.16 6.44 5.14
C ALA A 142 11.60 6.85 5.44
N ILE A 143 11.89 8.16 5.47
CA ILE A 143 13.20 8.72 5.82
C ILE A 143 13.60 8.30 7.24
N CYS A 144 12.70 8.47 8.22
CA CYS A 144 12.97 8.09 9.61
C CYS A 144 13.21 6.59 9.75
N GLY A 145 12.42 5.74 9.06
CA GLY A 145 12.55 4.29 9.12
C GLY A 145 13.89 3.82 8.58
N ALA A 146 14.29 4.31 7.40
CA ALA A 146 15.61 4.02 6.82
C ALA A 146 16.76 4.56 7.69
N GLY A 147 16.59 5.75 8.28
CA GLY A 147 17.58 6.37 9.17
C GLY A 147 17.87 5.55 10.43
N VAL A 148 16.84 4.98 11.06
CA VAL A 148 17.00 4.06 12.20
C VAL A 148 17.79 2.82 11.81
N VAL A 149 17.51 2.22 10.64
CA VAL A 149 18.27 1.05 10.16
C VAL A 149 19.74 1.41 9.93
N LYS A 150 20.04 2.58 9.34
CA LYS A 150 21.43 3.06 9.21
C LYS A 150 22.11 3.23 10.58
N GLY A 151 21.38 3.68 11.60
CA GLY A 151 21.86 3.78 12.97
C GLY A 151 22.29 2.42 13.55
N PHE A 152 21.54 1.35 13.29
CA PHE A 152 21.88 0.00 13.76
C PHE A 152 23.01 -0.66 12.97
N GLU A 153 23.04 -0.49 11.66
CA GLU A 153 24.03 -1.12 10.78
C GLU A 153 25.39 -0.40 10.82
N GLY A 154 25.37 0.91 11.11
CA GLY A 154 26.52 1.79 10.99
C GLY A 154 26.81 2.17 9.53
N ASN A 155 27.52 3.29 9.33
CA ASN A 155 27.74 3.87 8.00
C ASN A 155 28.39 2.89 7.02
N ALA A 156 29.47 2.23 7.43
CA ALA A 156 30.24 1.35 6.55
C ALA A 156 29.41 0.17 6.01
N ARG A 157 28.64 -0.52 6.87
CA ARG A 157 27.82 -1.66 6.45
C ARG A 157 26.63 -1.21 5.64
N TYR A 158 25.95 -0.14 6.09
CA TYR A 158 24.79 0.42 5.38
C TYR A 158 25.15 0.79 3.94
N GLU A 159 26.31 1.41 3.77
CA GLU A 159 26.83 1.78 2.45
C GLU A 159 27.20 0.54 1.60
N LEU A 160 27.99 -0.37 2.17
CA LEU A 160 28.47 -1.57 1.50
C LEU A 160 27.32 -2.41 0.92
N TYR A 161 26.22 -2.52 1.66
CA TYR A 161 25.04 -3.30 1.26
C TYR A 161 23.92 -2.46 0.64
N LYS A 162 24.24 -1.25 0.17
CA LYS A 162 23.40 -0.36 -0.64
C LYS A 162 22.15 0.20 0.05
N GLY A 163 22.06 0.11 1.38
CA GLY A 163 21.02 0.77 2.19
C GLY A 163 19.56 0.45 1.82
N GLY A 164 19.29 -0.60 1.05
CA GLY A 164 17.96 -0.88 0.51
C GLY A 164 17.46 0.14 -0.53
N ALA A 165 18.33 0.98 -1.10
CA ALA A 165 17.99 1.94 -2.15
C ALA A 165 17.59 1.24 -3.46
N ASN A 166 16.66 1.85 -4.19
CA ASN A 166 16.27 1.41 -5.54
C ASN A 166 17.18 2.06 -6.58
N PHE A 167 17.55 1.28 -7.59
CA PHE A 167 18.31 1.70 -8.78
C PHE A 167 18.11 0.63 -9.86
N VAL A 168 18.39 0.94 -11.12
CA VAL A 168 18.29 -0.06 -12.20
C VAL A 168 19.49 -1.01 -12.13
N SER A 169 19.22 -2.31 -12.00
CA SER A 169 20.25 -3.34 -11.93
C SER A 169 21.08 -3.41 -13.22
N HIS A 170 22.35 -3.75 -13.07
CA HIS A 170 23.24 -3.97 -14.22
C HIS A 170 22.65 -5.02 -15.18
N GLY A 171 22.71 -4.74 -16.48
CA GLY A 171 22.11 -5.57 -17.53
C GLY A 171 20.69 -5.13 -17.94
N TYR A 172 20.06 -4.20 -17.23
CA TYR A 172 18.79 -3.57 -17.60
C TYR A 172 19.00 -2.12 -18.02
N THR A 173 18.17 -1.65 -18.96
CA THR A 173 18.11 -0.25 -19.37
C THR A 173 17.20 0.55 -18.43
N LYS A 174 17.33 1.89 -18.44
CA LYS A 174 16.38 2.76 -17.72
C LYS A 174 14.94 2.58 -18.21
N GLY A 175 14.75 2.21 -19.48
CA GLY A 175 13.44 1.87 -20.04
C GLY A 175 12.84 0.61 -19.42
N ASP A 176 13.66 -0.43 -19.22
CA ASP A 176 13.22 -1.67 -18.55
C ASP A 176 12.82 -1.40 -17.10
N GLY A 177 13.63 -0.61 -16.37
CA GLY A 177 13.32 -0.19 -15.01
C GLY A 177 12.01 0.59 -14.94
N LEU A 178 11.82 1.59 -15.81
CA LEU A 178 10.58 2.36 -15.88
C LEU A 178 9.37 1.50 -16.21
N GLY A 179 9.48 0.61 -17.20
CA GLY A 179 8.41 -0.32 -17.58
C GLY A 179 8.02 -1.25 -16.43
N ALA A 180 9.00 -1.83 -15.73
CA ALA A 180 8.77 -2.68 -14.57
C ALA A 180 8.03 -1.94 -13.43
N GLU A 181 8.44 -0.71 -13.13
CA GLU A 181 7.82 0.12 -12.10
C GLU A 181 6.39 0.55 -12.46
N ILE A 182 6.11 0.86 -13.73
CA ILE A 182 4.77 1.17 -14.22
C ILE A 182 3.85 -0.04 -14.06
N VAL A 183 4.24 -1.20 -14.58
CA VAL A 183 3.41 -2.42 -14.55
C VAL A 183 3.23 -2.92 -13.12
N GLY A 184 4.30 -2.95 -12.32
CA GLY A 184 4.23 -3.34 -10.91
C GLY A 184 3.30 -2.44 -10.10
N THR A 185 3.36 -1.12 -10.33
CA THR A 185 2.46 -0.18 -9.64
C THR A 185 1.03 -0.27 -10.15
N PHE A 186 0.82 -0.51 -11.45
CA PHE A 186 -0.51 -0.77 -12.00
C PHE A 186 -1.16 -1.98 -11.30
N VAL A 187 -0.44 -3.10 -11.15
CA VAL A 187 -0.94 -4.28 -10.44
C VAL A 187 -1.34 -3.93 -9.02
N LEU A 188 -0.47 -3.26 -8.27
CA LEU A 188 -0.75 -2.82 -6.90
C LEU A 188 -2.00 -1.93 -6.83
N VAL A 189 -2.04 -0.84 -7.59
CA VAL A 189 -3.10 0.16 -7.47
C VAL A 189 -4.43 -0.38 -8.02
N TYR A 190 -4.41 -1.23 -9.05
CA TYR A 190 -5.59 -1.95 -9.50
C TYR A 190 -6.14 -2.89 -8.43
N THR A 191 -5.27 -3.61 -7.72
CA THR A 191 -5.68 -4.42 -6.56
C THR A 191 -6.26 -3.55 -5.45
N VAL A 192 -5.67 -2.39 -5.16
CA VAL A 192 -6.23 -1.43 -4.18
C VAL A 192 -7.65 -1.05 -4.56
N PHE A 193 -7.91 -0.66 -5.81
CA PHE A 193 -9.26 -0.32 -6.28
C PHE A 193 -10.23 -1.48 -6.14
N SER A 194 -9.81 -2.69 -6.51
CA SER A 194 -10.63 -3.91 -6.38
C SER A 194 -10.89 -4.31 -4.93
N ALA A 195 -9.99 -3.94 -4.02
CA ALA A 195 -10.05 -4.18 -2.59
C ALA A 195 -10.75 -3.07 -1.80
N THR A 196 -11.31 -2.04 -2.46
CA THR A 196 -12.06 -0.98 -1.78
C THR A 196 -13.43 -1.48 -1.32
N ASP A 197 -13.71 -1.36 -0.03
CA ASP A 197 -15.08 -1.53 0.48
C ASP A 197 -15.87 -0.26 0.20
N ALA A 198 -16.75 -0.34 -0.80
CA ALA A 198 -17.54 0.80 -1.22
C ALA A 198 -18.61 1.27 -0.22
N LYS A 199 -18.87 0.51 0.86
CA LYS A 199 -19.86 0.84 1.89
C LYS A 199 -19.24 1.38 3.17
N ARG A 200 -17.91 1.32 3.32
CA ARG A 200 -17.23 1.69 4.56
C ARG A 200 -16.10 2.67 4.30
N ASN A 201 -16.11 3.76 5.07
CA ASN A 201 -15.06 4.77 5.03
C ASN A 201 -14.22 4.76 6.32
N ALA A 202 -12.98 5.22 6.20
CA ALA A 202 -12.09 5.51 7.31
C ALA A 202 -12.68 6.66 8.16
N ARG A 203 -12.33 6.66 9.44
CA ARG A 203 -12.95 7.51 10.46
C ARG A 203 -13.03 8.98 10.07
N ASP A 204 -14.23 9.54 10.14
CA ASP A 204 -14.54 10.95 9.87
C ASP A 204 -14.01 11.45 8.50
N SER A 205 -14.06 10.60 7.46
CA SER A 205 -13.58 10.92 6.12
C SER A 205 -14.36 10.21 5.00
N HIS A 206 -14.07 10.57 3.75
CA HIS A 206 -14.58 9.90 2.54
C HIS A 206 -13.64 8.79 2.01
N VAL A 207 -12.55 8.50 2.71
CA VAL A 207 -11.54 7.53 2.25
C VAL A 207 -12.08 6.10 2.45
N PRO A 208 -12.11 5.23 1.44
CA PRO A 208 -12.64 3.87 1.60
C PRO A 208 -11.74 2.99 2.47
N ILE A 209 -12.34 2.04 3.19
CA ILE A 209 -11.60 0.97 3.87
C ILE A 209 -11.09 -0.03 2.82
N LEU A 210 -9.85 -0.47 2.98
CA LEU A 210 -9.19 -1.42 2.08
C LEU A 210 -9.15 -2.83 2.68
N ALA A 211 -9.40 -3.86 1.85
CA ALA A 211 -9.13 -5.25 2.21
C ALA A 211 -7.61 -5.51 2.15
N PRO A 212 -6.93 -5.77 3.28
CA PRO A 212 -5.47 -5.70 3.34
C PRO A 212 -4.76 -6.90 2.72
N LEU A 213 -5.36 -8.10 2.77
CA LEU A 213 -4.71 -9.33 2.33
C LEU A 213 -4.39 -9.33 0.82
N PRO A 214 -5.34 -9.01 -0.09
CA PRO A 214 -5.02 -8.93 -1.52
C PRO A 214 -3.96 -7.87 -1.82
N ILE A 215 -3.99 -6.72 -1.14
CA ILE A 215 -3.04 -5.63 -1.36
C ILE A 215 -1.62 -6.05 -0.97
N GLY A 216 -1.45 -6.67 0.22
CA GLY A 216 -0.17 -7.21 0.64
C GLY A 216 0.35 -8.30 -0.30
N PHE A 217 -0.54 -9.16 -0.81
CA PHE A 217 -0.17 -10.17 -1.81
C PHE A 217 0.21 -9.57 -3.16
N ALA A 218 -0.45 -8.51 -3.63
CA ALA A 218 -0.05 -7.82 -4.86
C ALA A 218 1.37 -7.26 -4.74
N VAL A 219 1.69 -6.61 -3.60
CA VAL A 219 3.05 -6.15 -3.31
C VAL A 219 4.04 -7.32 -3.28
N PHE A 220 3.71 -8.41 -2.59
CA PHE A 220 4.54 -9.62 -2.56
C PHE A 220 4.86 -10.17 -3.96
N LEU A 221 3.83 -10.37 -4.79
CA LEU A 221 3.99 -10.92 -6.14
C LEU A 221 4.81 -10.02 -7.05
N VAL A 222 4.56 -8.70 -6.99
CA VAL A 222 5.37 -7.75 -7.75
C VAL A 222 6.84 -7.82 -7.31
N HIS A 223 7.12 -7.90 -6.00
CA HIS A 223 8.50 -8.05 -5.51
C HIS A 223 9.18 -9.33 -6.02
N LEU A 224 8.48 -10.46 -6.08
CA LEU A 224 9.05 -11.69 -6.65
C LEU A 224 9.52 -11.49 -8.09
N ALA A 225 8.83 -10.68 -8.88
CA ALA A 225 9.15 -10.43 -10.29
C ALA A 225 10.16 -9.29 -10.49
N THR A 226 10.05 -8.19 -9.73
CA THR A 226 10.77 -6.94 -10.03
C THR A 226 11.99 -6.67 -9.15
N ILE A 227 12.24 -7.46 -8.09
CA ILE A 227 13.49 -7.33 -7.31
C ILE A 227 14.74 -7.40 -8.21
N PRO A 228 14.86 -8.34 -9.18
CA PRO A 228 16.05 -8.42 -10.03
C PRO A 228 16.29 -7.18 -10.90
N ILE A 229 15.23 -6.44 -11.26
CA ILE A 229 15.31 -5.29 -12.19
C ILE A 229 15.65 -4.00 -11.45
N THR A 230 14.92 -3.69 -10.37
CA THR A 230 15.02 -2.39 -9.68
C THR A 230 15.14 -2.48 -8.15
N GLY A 231 15.15 -3.70 -7.60
CA GLY A 231 14.90 -3.92 -6.18
C GLY A 231 13.44 -3.69 -5.77
N THR A 232 12.54 -3.43 -6.73
CA THR A 232 11.13 -3.07 -6.58
C THR A 232 10.90 -1.76 -5.82
N GLY A 233 10.51 -0.72 -6.55
CA GLY A 233 10.08 0.56 -6.00
C GLY A 233 8.60 0.51 -5.63
N ILE A 234 7.74 0.62 -6.64
CA ILE A 234 6.27 0.75 -6.67
C ILE A 234 5.65 1.70 -5.62
N ASN A 235 6.50 2.45 -4.93
CA ASN A 235 6.22 3.30 -3.79
C ASN A 235 7.27 4.43 -3.76
N PRO A 236 6.87 5.66 -4.13
CA PRO A 236 7.79 6.79 -4.16
C PRO A 236 8.36 7.17 -2.79
N ALA A 237 7.58 7.07 -1.70
CA ALA A 237 8.07 7.39 -0.36
C ALA A 237 9.15 6.41 0.09
N ARG A 238 8.95 5.11 -0.15
CA ARG A 238 9.95 4.05 0.10
C ARG A 238 11.24 4.29 -0.67
N SER A 239 11.12 4.68 -1.93
CA SER A 239 12.27 4.92 -2.79
C SER A 239 13.01 6.18 -2.34
N LEU A 240 12.29 7.25 -1.98
CA LEU A 240 12.86 8.51 -1.50
C LEU A 240 13.54 8.35 -0.14
N GLY A 241 12.90 7.69 0.82
CA GLY A 241 13.45 7.48 2.15
C GLY A 241 14.78 6.73 2.11
N ALA A 242 14.87 5.68 1.30
CA ALA A 242 16.11 4.93 1.12
C ALA A 242 17.18 5.76 0.37
N ALA A 243 16.81 6.49 -0.68
CA ALA A 243 17.74 7.33 -1.44
C ALA A 243 18.36 8.45 -0.58
N ILE A 244 17.55 9.14 0.24
CA ILE A 244 18.02 10.21 1.14
C ILE A 244 19.02 9.67 2.18
N ILE A 245 18.73 8.51 2.77
CA ILE A 245 19.57 7.98 3.85
C ILE A 245 20.83 7.30 3.30
N TYR A 246 20.75 6.68 2.13
CA TYR A 246 21.89 6.09 1.44
C TYR A 246 22.81 7.15 0.83
N ASN A 247 22.23 8.16 0.18
CA ASN A 247 22.87 9.35 -0.38
C ASN A 247 24.13 9.06 -1.24
N ARG A 248 23.95 8.29 -2.31
CA ARG A 248 25.00 8.00 -3.31
C ARG A 248 24.46 8.24 -4.72
N ASP A 249 25.34 8.66 -5.63
CA ASP A 249 24.99 9.09 -7.00
C ASP A 249 24.10 8.07 -7.72
N HIS A 250 24.48 6.79 -7.66
CA HIS A 250 23.73 5.72 -8.32
C HIS A 250 22.26 5.59 -7.85
N ALA A 251 21.95 5.96 -6.60
CA ALA A 251 20.57 5.96 -6.13
C ALA A 251 19.79 7.21 -6.58
N TRP A 252 20.49 8.32 -6.87
CA TRP A 252 19.89 9.57 -7.33
C TRP A 252 19.72 9.63 -8.85
N ASP A 253 20.65 9.06 -9.62
CA ASP A 253 20.64 9.05 -11.09
C ASP A 253 19.40 8.36 -11.70
N ASP A 254 18.88 7.37 -10.99
CA ASP A 254 17.68 6.61 -11.37
C ASP A 254 16.45 7.00 -10.57
N HIS A 255 16.57 7.93 -9.62
CA HIS A 255 15.52 8.20 -8.63
C HIS A 255 14.19 8.63 -9.25
N TRP A 256 14.26 9.39 -10.34
CA TRP A 256 13.09 9.88 -11.06
C TRP A 256 12.18 8.74 -11.56
N ILE A 257 12.75 7.56 -11.87
CA ILE A 257 12.01 6.37 -12.32
C ILE A 257 11.00 5.94 -11.25
N PHE A 258 11.40 6.02 -9.98
CA PHE A 258 10.60 5.59 -8.84
C PHE A 258 9.54 6.60 -8.39
N TRP A 259 9.45 7.75 -9.07
CA TRP A 259 8.32 8.68 -8.98
C TRP A 259 7.45 8.60 -10.22
N VAL A 260 8.06 8.75 -11.40
CA VAL A 260 7.37 8.79 -12.69
C VAL A 260 6.69 7.46 -12.98
N GLY A 261 7.39 6.33 -12.82
CA GLY A 261 6.84 5.00 -13.08
C GLY A 261 5.62 4.71 -12.21
N PRO A 262 5.73 4.81 -10.87
CA PRO A 262 4.60 4.56 -9.99
C PRO A 262 3.40 5.49 -10.20
N PHE A 263 3.61 6.79 -10.48
CA PHE A 263 2.49 7.69 -10.76
C PHE A 263 1.79 7.39 -12.08
N ILE A 264 2.54 7.02 -13.13
CA ILE A 264 1.94 6.56 -14.40
C ILE A 264 1.14 5.27 -14.17
N GLY A 265 1.73 4.27 -13.50
CA GLY A 265 1.05 3.01 -13.19
C GLY A 265 -0.23 3.20 -12.38
N ALA A 266 -0.19 4.08 -11.37
CA ALA A 266 -1.36 4.43 -10.56
C ALA A 266 -2.45 5.15 -11.38
N ALA A 267 -2.06 6.09 -12.25
CA ALA A 267 -3.01 6.79 -13.12
C ALA A 267 -3.69 5.85 -14.10
N LEU A 268 -2.94 4.94 -14.73
CA LEU A 268 -3.48 3.92 -15.63
C LEU A 268 -4.43 2.98 -14.90
N ALA A 269 -4.11 2.55 -13.67
CA ALA A 269 -4.99 1.72 -12.86
C ALA A 269 -6.29 2.44 -12.48
N ALA A 270 -6.20 3.72 -12.11
CA ALA A 270 -7.37 4.54 -11.81
C ALA A 270 -8.26 4.71 -13.04
N LEU A 271 -7.67 5.03 -14.20
CA LEU A 271 -8.38 5.17 -15.47
C LEU A 271 -9.08 3.87 -15.87
N TYR A 272 -8.36 2.75 -15.82
CA TYR A 272 -8.90 1.43 -16.14
C TYR A 272 -10.08 1.07 -15.23
N HIS A 273 -9.93 1.24 -13.91
CA HIS A 273 -11.00 0.91 -12.97
C HIS A 273 -12.24 1.79 -13.14
N GLN A 274 -12.06 3.11 -13.35
CA GLN A 274 -13.17 4.05 -13.46
C GLN A 274 -13.90 3.96 -14.80
N ILE A 275 -13.17 3.82 -15.91
CA ILE A 275 -13.75 3.87 -17.25
C ILE A 275 -14.19 2.48 -17.72
N VAL A 276 -13.37 1.45 -17.51
CA VAL A 276 -13.61 0.12 -18.10
C VAL A 276 -14.43 -0.76 -17.16
N ILE A 277 -14.07 -0.83 -15.88
CA ILE A 277 -14.71 -1.74 -14.93
C ILE A 277 -16.01 -1.14 -14.37
N ARG A 278 -15.96 0.10 -13.87
CA ARG A 278 -17.13 0.77 -13.30
C ARG A 278 -18.02 1.44 -14.33
N ALA A 279 -17.64 1.41 -15.61
CA ALA A 279 -18.28 2.03 -16.77
C ALA A 279 -19.49 2.88 -16.37
N ILE A 280 -19.24 4.18 -16.11
CA ILE A 280 -20.31 5.19 -16.07
C ILE A 280 -21.17 4.86 -17.27
N PRO A 281 -22.45 4.47 -17.10
CA PRO A 281 -23.26 4.05 -18.23
C PRO A 281 -23.17 5.17 -19.24
N PHE A 282 -22.60 4.89 -20.41
CA PHE A 282 -22.68 5.80 -21.53
C PHE A 282 -24.16 6.06 -21.67
N LYS A 283 -24.62 7.25 -21.26
CA LYS A 283 -25.97 7.69 -21.56
C LYS A 283 -26.00 7.75 -23.07
N THR A 284 -26.46 6.67 -23.70
CA THR A 284 -26.96 6.71 -25.07
C THR A 284 -28.03 7.77 -25.01
N ARG A 285 -27.77 8.92 -25.63
CA ARG A 285 -28.83 9.89 -25.90
C ARG A 285 -29.81 9.17 -26.82
N GLY A 286 -30.91 8.72 -26.24
CA GLY A 286 -32.08 8.16 -26.90
C GLY A 286 -33.31 8.69 -26.20
#